data_AF-A0A2V6JD89-F1
#
_entry.id   AF-A0A2V6JD89-F1
#
_cell.length_a   1.000
_cell.length_b   1.000
_cell.length_c   1.000
_cell.angle_alpha   90.00
_cell.angle_beta   90.00
_cell.angle_gamma   90.00
#
_symmetry.space_group_name_H-M   'P 1'
#
loop_
_entity.id
_entity.type
_entity.pdbx_description
1 polymer ?
#
loop_
_entity_poly.entity_id
_entity_poly.type
_entity_poly.pdbx_seq_one_letter_code
_entity_poly.pdbx_strand_id
1 'polypeptide(L)'
;MTKFDFRQQDCVKGMSRLADETIDLVVTSPPYNLGISYGKYSDRQDRQSYLDWCGEWAEQIHRVLKSNGSFFLNVGAAPSNPMLPHEIVMTLRECFVLQNTIHWIKSIAIDANEGKTDVHDPHLAPLGAPPGRDPNPDAKRRVGVRGGVKTF
;
A
#
# COMPACT_ATOMS: atom_id res chain seq x y z
N MET A 1 11.19 -34.05 0.16
CA MET A 1 11.24 -33.50 -1.22
C MET A 1 10.23 -32.38 -1.31
N THR A 2 10.66 -31.17 -1.66
CA THR A 2 9.79 -29.99 -1.79
C THR A 2 8.93 -30.10 -3.05
N LYS A 3 7.66 -29.69 -2.97
CA LYS A 3 6.73 -29.64 -4.09
C LYS A 3 6.28 -28.18 -4.30
N PHE A 4 6.12 -27.78 -5.56
CA PHE A 4 5.60 -26.47 -5.94
C PHE A 4 4.26 -26.64 -6.66
N ASP A 5 3.29 -25.80 -6.31
CA ASP A 5 1.96 -25.75 -6.93
C ASP A 5 1.67 -24.29 -7.30
N PHE A 6 1.44 -24.02 -8.58
CA PHE A 6 1.17 -22.69 -9.12
C PHE A 6 -0.24 -22.65 -9.71
N ARG A 7 -1.02 -21.64 -9.32
CA ARG A 7 -2.42 -21.51 -9.72
C ARG A 7 -2.70 -20.10 -10.24
N GLN A 8 -3.21 -20.00 -11.48
CA GLN A 8 -3.64 -18.74 -12.06
C GLN A 8 -5.13 -18.52 -11.80
N GLN A 9 -5.47 -17.85 -10.70
CA GLN A 9 -6.85 -17.66 -10.27
C GLN A 9 -6.98 -16.41 -9.40
N ASP A 10 -8.22 -15.97 -9.19
CA ASP A 10 -8.56 -15.00 -8.15
C ASP A 10 -8.16 -15.54 -6.76
N CYS A 11 -7.53 -14.70 -5.93
CA CYS A 11 -6.92 -15.14 -4.68
C CYS A 11 -7.97 -15.59 -3.66
N VAL A 12 -9.10 -14.88 -3.55
CA VAL A 12 -10.19 -15.22 -2.63
C VAL A 12 -10.82 -16.56 -3.02
N LYS A 13 -11.20 -16.71 -4.30
CA LYS A 13 -11.73 -17.98 -4.86
C LYS A 13 -10.72 -19.12 -4.84
N GLY A 14 -9.43 -18.78 -4.81
CA GLY A 14 -8.35 -19.74 -4.74
C GLY A 14 -8.19 -20.30 -3.35
N MET A 15 -8.10 -19.42 -2.35
CA MET A 15 -7.98 -19.77 -0.94
C MET A 15 -9.23 -20.48 -0.43
N SER A 16 -10.43 -20.13 -0.92
CA SER A 16 -11.69 -20.79 -0.50
C SER A 16 -11.76 -22.29 -0.75
N ARG A 17 -10.85 -22.85 -1.57
CA ARG A 17 -10.76 -24.30 -1.85
C ARG A 17 -9.69 -25.00 -1.02
N LEU A 18 -8.87 -24.24 -0.29
CA LEU A 18 -7.89 -24.79 0.64
C LEU A 18 -8.58 -25.14 1.95
N ALA A 19 -8.13 -26.20 2.59
CA ALA A 19 -8.62 -26.59 3.90
C ALA A 19 -8.15 -25.61 4.98
N ASP A 20 -8.97 -25.47 6.02
CA ASP A 20 -8.68 -24.65 7.19
C ASP A 20 -7.41 -25.14 7.89
N GLU A 21 -6.67 -24.22 8.50
CA GLU A 21 -5.48 -24.55 9.32
C GLU A 21 -4.44 -25.46 8.63
N THR A 22 -4.19 -25.25 7.34
CA THR A 22 -3.21 -26.05 6.58
C THR A 22 -1.96 -25.28 6.19
N ILE A 23 -1.97 -23.96 6.27
CA ILE A 23 -0.88 -23.09 5.82
C ILE A 23 -0.06 -22.59 7.02
N ASP A 24 1.25 -22.78 6.97
CA ASP A 24 2.18 -22.30 8.01
C ASP A 24 2.54 -20.81 7.84
N LEU A 25 2.62 -20.33 6.59
CA LEU A 25 3.11 -18.99 6.27
C LEU A 25 2.38 -18.44 5.04
N VAL A 26 1.88 -17.22 5.16
CA VAL A 26 1.40 -16.43 4.02
C VAL A 26 2.27 -15.19 3.86
N VAL A 27 2.77 -14.97 2.65
CA VAL A 27 3.49 -13.75 2.26
C VAL A 27 2.75 -13.16 1.07
N THR A 28 2.37 -11.88 1.14
CA THR A 28 1.59 -11.26 0.08
C THR A 28 1.98 -9.80 -0.15
N SER A 29 1.75 -9.34 -1.38
CA SER A 29 1.82 -7.94 -1.81
C SER A 29 0.59 -7.67 -2.68
N PRO A 30 -0.57 -7.32 -2.09
CA PRO A 30 -1.78 -7.06 -2.86
C PRO A 30 -1.58 -5.82 -3.76
N PRO A 31 -2.44 -5.58 -4.75
CA PRO A 31 -2.47 -4.29 -5.45
C PRO A 31 -2.66 -3.15 -4.44
N TYR A 32 -1.89 -2.06 -4.57
CA TYR A 32 -1.87 -0.95 -3.61
C TYR A 32 -2.87 0.17 -3.93
N ASN A 33 -3.80 -0.06 -4.88
CA ASN A 33 -4.78 0.93 -5.32
C ASN A 33 -4.14 2.27 -5.75
N LEU A 34 -3.00 2.18 -6.45
CA LEU A 34 -2.20 3.33 -6.90
C LEU A 34 -2.63 3.79 -8.31
N GLY A 35 -3.60 3.12 -8.91
CA GLY A 35 -4.05 3.39 -10.27
C GLY A 35 -3.08 2.91 -11.33
N ILE A 36 -2.29 1.88 -11.02
CA ILE A 36 -1.39 1.22 -11.96
C ILE A 36 -2.23 0.50 -13.02
N SER A 37 -1.86 0.70 -14.29
CA SER A 37 -2.53 0.04 -15.41
C SER A 37 -2.07 -1.40 -15.56
N TYR A 38 -2.63 -2.31 -14.75
CA TYR A 38 -2.50 -3.73 -14.99
C TYR A 38 -3.44 -4.13 -16.13
N GLY A 39 -2.94 -4.82 -17.15
CA GLY A 39 -3.69 -5.04 -18.40
C GLY A 39 -5.10 -5.62 -18.25
N LYS A 40 -5.35 -6.43 -17.20
CA LYS A 40 -6.67 -7.03 -16.92
C LYS A 40 -7.29 -6.61 -15.58
N TYR A 41 -6.56 -5.89 -14.73
CA TYR A 41 -7.01 -5.54 -13.38
C TYR A 41 -7.04 -4.03 -13.20
N SER A 42 -8.17 -3.51 -12.73
CA SER A 42 -8.28 -2.09 -12.39
C SER A 42 -7.76 -1.87 -10.97
N ASP A 43 -6.57 -1.28 -10.86
CA ASP A 43 -6.01 -0.81 -9.58
C ASP A 43 -6.59 0.54 -9.15
N ARG A 44 -7.86 0.76 -9.50
CA ARG A 44 -8.64 1.95 -9.18
C ARG A 44 -9.99 1.48 -8.68
N GLN A 45 -10.04 1.24 -7.39
CA GLN A 45 -11.27 1.02 -6.64
C GLN A 45 -11.53 2.24 -5.76
N ASP A 46 -12.80 2.52 -5.48
CA ASP A 46 -13.11 3.46 -4.41
C ASP A 46 -12.55 2.94 -3.08
N ARG A 47 -12.34 3.87 -2.14
CA ARG A 47 -11.63 3.57 -0.90
C ARG A 47 -12.29 2.46 -0.10
N GLN A 48 -13.61 2.53 0.09
CA GLN A 48 -14.31 1.58 0.94
C GLN A 48 -14.33 0.21 0.29
N SER A 49 -14.66 0.10 -1.00
CA SER A 49 -14.64 -1.19 -1.70
C SER A 49 -13.27 -1.86 -1.68
N TYR A 50 -12.19 -1.07 -1.77
CA TYR A 50 -10.83 -1.59 -1.64
C TYR A 50 -10.56 -2.16 -0.24
N LEU A 51 -10.96 -1.44 0.82
CA LEU A 51 -10.80 -1.91 2.20
C LEU A 51 -11.69 -3.12 2.49
N ASP A 52 -12.91 -3.15 1.99
CA ASP A 52 -13.82 -4.30 2.12
C ASP A 52 -13.20 -5.53 1.46
N TRP A 53 -12.65 -5.36 0.25
CA TRP A 53 -11.90 -6.42 -0.43
C TRP A 53 -10.65 -6.84 0.36
N CYS A 54 -9.97 -5.92 1.05
CA CYS A 54 -8.91 -6.25 1.99
C CYS A 54 -9.37 -7.15 3.14
N GLY A 55 -10.55 -6.88 3.69
CA GLY A 55 -11.20 -7.75 4.67
C GLY A 55 -11.46 -9.14 4.12
N GLU A 56 -12.05 -9.24 2.92
CA GLU A 56 -12.41 -10.52 2.29
C GLU A 56 -11.23 -11.48 2.16
N TRP A 57 -10.10 -11.00 1.62
CA TRP A 57 -8.92 -11.88 1.52
C TRP A 57 -8.24 -12.10 2.88
N ALA A 58 -8.34 -11.17 3.83
CA ALA A 58 -7.78 -11.33 5.16
C ALA A 58 -8.48 -12.45 5.93
N GLU A 59 -9.81 -12.51 5.87
CA GLU A 59 -10.61 -13.61 6.45
C GLU A 59 -10.20 -14.97 5.87
N GLN A 60 -10.00 -15.04 4.55
CA GLN A 60 -9.55 -16.28 3.92
C GLN A 60 -8.15 -16.68 4.36
N ILE A 61 -7.21 -15.73 4.48
CA ILE A 61 -5.87 -15.99 5.01
C ILE A 61 -5.96 -16.50 6.45
N HIS A 62 -6.77 -15.87 7.29
CA HIS A 62 -6.94 -16.26 8.69
C HIS A 62 -7.46 -17.70 8.80
N ARG A 63 -8.48 -18.06 8.01
CA ARG A 63 -9.05 -19.41 7.98
C ARG A 63 -8.04 -20.48 7.58
N VAL A 64 -7.25 -20.24 6.53
CA VAL A 64 -6.32 -21.26 6.00
C VAL A 64 -5.02 -21.36 6.81
N LEU A 65 -4.66 -20.31 7.57
CA LEU A 65 -3.50 -20.34 8.45
C LEU A 65 -3.73 -21.27 9.62
N LYS A 66 -2.69 -22.02 9.99
CA LYS A 66 -2.66 -22.75 11.27
C LYS A 66 -2.74 -21.75 12.43
N SER A 67 -3.17 -22.23 13.59
CA SER A 67 -3.20 -21.43 14.83
C SER A 67 -1.84 -20.84 15.24
N ASN A 68 -0.73 -21.44 14.80
CA ASN A 68 0.64 -20.94 14.98
C ASN A 68 1.28 -20.39 13.68
N GLY A 69 0.47 -20.18 12.64
CA GLY A 69 0.91 -19.68 11.36
C GLY A 69 1.23 -18.17 11.40
N SER A 70 1.98 -17.71 10.41
CA SER A 70 2.39 -16.30 10.31
C SER A 70 1.93 -15.66 9.00
N PHE A 71 1.64 -14.36 9.08
CA PHE A 71 1.21 -13.55 7.93
C PHE A 71 2.12 -12.34 7.75
N PHE A 72 2.70 -12.20 6.55
CA PHE A 72 3.53 -11.07 6.15
C PHE A 72 2.85 -10.31 5.02
N LEU A 73 2.44 -9.08 5.32
CA LEU A 73 1.85 -8.15 4.37
C LEU A 73 2.90 -7.12 3.93
N ASN A 74 3.22 -7.11 2.64
CA ASN A 74 3.98 -6.04 2.01
C ASN A 74 3.01 -5.04 1.40
N VAL A 75 3.01 -3.81 1.90
CA VAL A 75 2.23 -2.69 1.38
C VAL A 75 3.05 -1.41 1.42
N GLY A 76 2.91 -0.60 0.37
CA GLY A 76 3.50 0.74 0.30
C GLY A 76 2.42 1.82 0.28
N ALA A 77 2.84 3.06 0.41
CA ALA A 77 1.99 4.23 0.22
C ALA A 77 2.53 5.11 -0.91
N ALA A 78 1.64 5.74 -1.66
CA ALA A 78 2.00 6.91 -2.45
C ALA A 78 2.09 8.15 -1.54
N PRO A 79 2.97 9.12 -1.84
CA PRO A 79 3.00 10.40 -1.11
C PRO A 79 1.65 11.13 -1.06
N SER A 80 0.81 10.97 -2.09
CA SER A 80 -0.54 11.54 -2.15
C SER A 80 -1.58 10.77 -1.32
N ASN A 81 -1.22 9.59 -0.81
CA ASN A 81 -2.10 8.72 -0.04
C ASN A 81 -1.32 7.97 1.06
N PRO A 82 -0.73 8.69 2.03
CA PRO A 82 0.17 8.11 3.04
C PRO A 82 -0.56 7.20 4.03
N MET A 83 -1.88 7.37 4.18
CA MET A 83 -2.68 6.65 5.20
C MET A 83 -3.07 5.24 4.79
N LEU A 84 -3.01 4.89 3.50
CA LEU A 84 -3.55 3.62 3.01
C LEU A 84 -3.00 2.37 3.71
N PRO A 85 -1.67 2.21 3.93
CA PRO A 85 -1.17 1.04 4.67
C PRO A 85 -1.75 0.93 6.07
N HIS A 86 -1.95 2.07 6.75
CA HIS A 86 -2.52 2.09 8.10
C HIS A 86 -3.99 1.69 8.09
N GLU A 87 -4.76 2.15 7.11
CA GLU A 87 -6.17 1.77 6.95
C GLU A 87 -6.32 0.27 6.67
N ILE A 88 -5.47 -0.30 5.81
CA ILE A 88 -5.45 -1.75 5.57
C ILE A 88 -5.16 -2.50 6.87
N VAL A 89 -4.12 -2.11 7.62
CA VAL A 89 -3.80 -2.75 8.91
C VAL A 89 -4.95 -2.63 9.91
N MET A 90 -5.66 -1.49 9.92
CA MET A 90 -6.84 -1.31 10.76
C MET A 90 -8.01 -2.20 10.34
N THR A 91 -8.25 -2.38 9.04
CA THR A 91 -9.25 -3.34 8.53
C THR A 91 -8.90 -4.76 8.95
N LEU A 92 -7.64 -5.16 8.81
CA LEU A 92 -7.16 -6.52 9.11
C LEU A 92 -7.16 -6.88 10.60
N ARG A 93 -7.37 -5.90 11.49
CA ARG A 93 -7.28 -6.08 12.95
C ARG A 93 -8.35 -7.02 13.52
N GLU A 94 -9.41 -7.26 12.76
CA GLU A 94 -10.46 -8.22 13.15
C GLU A 94 -9.96 -9.67 13.08
N CYS A 95 -8.96 -9.94 12.24
CA CYS A 95 -8.39 -11.28 12.04
C CYS A 95 -6.98 -11.43 12.62
N PHE A 96 -6.22 -10.34 12.76
CA PHE A 96 -4.79 -10.40 13.06
C PHE A 96 -4.34 -9.40 14.13
N VAL A 97 -3.30 -9.78 14.87
CA VAL A 97 -2.58 -8.90 15.80
C VAL A 97 -1.24 -8.51 15.19
N LEU A 98 -1.02 -7.21 14.97
CA LEU A 98 0.23 -6.69 14.43
C LEU A 98 1.40 -7.00 15.39
N GLN A 99 2.38 -7.78 14.93
CA GLN A 99 3.58 -8.10 15.70
C GLN A 99 4.73 -7.12 15.41
N ASN A 100 4.96 -6.80 14.14
CA ASN A 100 6.08 -5.98 13.72
C ASN A 100 5.70 -5.11 12.52
N THR A 101 6.28 -3.92 12.47
CA THR A 101 6.33 -3.09 11.26
C THR A 101 7.75 -3.13 10.71
N ILE A 102 7.93 -3.73 9.54
CA ILE A 102 9.24 -3.86 8.89
C ILE A 102 9.33 -2.78 7.81
N HIS A 103 10.29 -1.87 7.94
CA HIS A 103 10.54 -0.84 6.94
C HIS A 103 11.54 -1.33 5.90
N TRP A 104 11.06 -1.53 4.66
CA TRP A 104 11.95 -1.80 3.53
C TRP A 104 12.51 -0.49 2.97
N ILE A 105 13.68 -0.10 3.45
CA ILE A 105 14.39 1.10 2.97
C ILE A 105 15.11 0.75 1.67
N LYS A 106 14.53 1.18 0.54
CA LYS A 106 15.17 1.06 -0.78
C LYS A 106 16.15 2.23 -0.94
N SER A 107 17.42 1.93 -1.16
CA SER A 107 18.37 2.93 -1.63
C SER A 107 17.99 3.32 -3.06
N ILE A 108 17.60 4.58 -3.27
CA ILE A 108 17.30 5.14 -4.59
C ILE A 108 18.31 6.26 -4.82
N ALA A 109 19.11 6.11 -5.87
CA ALA A 109 19.88 7.22 -6.42
C ALA A 109 19.01 7.88 -7.49
N ILE A 110 18.70 9.15 -7.28
CA ILE A 110 18.06 10.00 -8.30
C ILE A 110 19.21 10.80 -8.92
N ASP A 111 19.52 10.54 -10.19
CA ASP A 111 20.55 11.30 -10.90
C ASP A 111 20.06 12.73 -11.10
N ALA A 112 20.71 13.68 -10.41
CA ALA A 112 20.38 15.10 -10.45
C ALA A 112 20.68 15.81 -11.80
N ASN A 113 21.10 15.06 -12.82
CA ASN A 113 21.65 15.61 -14.05
C ASN A 113 20.67 15.69 -15.24
N GLU A 114 19.41 15.33 -15.05
CA GLU A 114 18.34 15.67 -16.00
C GLU A 114 17.27 16.55 -15.34
N GLY A 115 17.57 17.84 -15.26
CA GLY A 115 16.58 18.89 -15.04
C GLY A 115 16.83 19.72 -13.78
N LYS A 116 17.09 21.02 -13.97
CA LYS A 116 17.01 22.02 -12.90
C LYS A 116 15.59 22.01 -12.33
N THR A 117 15.36 21.27 -11.27
CA THR A 117 14.15 21.33 -10.48
C THR A 117 14.50 22.00 -9.15
N ASP A 118 13.98 23.22 -8.96
CA ASP A 118 13.82 23.82 -7.63
C ASP A 118 12.82 22.94 -6.84
N VAL A 119 13.26 21.76 -6.38
CA VAL A 119 12.50 20.96 -5.44
C VAL A 119 12.89 21.47 -4.06
N HIS A 120 12.11 22.39 -3.52
CA HIS A 120 11.96 22.44 -2.08
C HIS A 120 11.46 21.06 -1.67
N ASP A 121 12.34 20.24 -1.12
CA ASP A 121 12.04 18.90 -0.63
C ASP A 121 10.91 19.00 0.42
N PRO A 122 9.65 18.64 0.09
CA PRO A 122 8.53 18.80 1.02
C PRO A 122 8.50 17.65 2.03
N HIS A 123 9.36 16.63 1.86
CA HIS A 123 9.31 15.39 2.64
C HIS A 123 9.77 15.53 4.09
N LEU A 124 10.20 16.72 4.50
CA LEU A 124 10.51 17.06 5.90
C LEU A 124 9.64 18.21 6.44
N ALA A 125 8.44 18.43 5.90
CA ALA A 125 7.49 19.33 6.56
C ALA A 125 6.85 18.59 7.76
N PRO A 126 7.18 18.92 9.03
CA PRO A 126 6.41 18.41 10.16
C PRO A 126 4.95 18.84 10.01
N LEU A 127 4.03 18.01 10.53
CA LEU A 127 2.58 18.19 10.49
C LEU A 127 2.18 19.67 10.54
N GLY A 128 1.64 20.19 9.43
CA GLY A 128 1.11 21.54 9.37
C GLY A 128 -0.02 21.74 10.40
N ALA A 129 0.00 22.89 11.07
CA ALA A 129 -0.99 23.25 12.09
C ALA A 129 -2.43 23.24 11.54
N PRO A 130 -3.45 23.00 12.39
CA PRO A 130 -4.86 22.99 11.99
C PRO A 130 -5.30 24.33 11.37
N PRO A 131 -6.35 24.32 10.53
CA PRO A 131 -6.76 25.48 9.74
C PRO A 131 -7.18 26.64 10.65
N GLY A 132 -6.51 27.80 10.51
CA GLY A 132 -6.83 29.03 11.26
C GLY A 132 -5.65 29.94 11.61
N ARG A 133 -4.40 29.53 11.35
CA ARG A 133 -3.22 30.38 11.51
C ARG A 133 -2.71 30.80 10.13
N ASP A 134 -2.60 32.10 9.89
CA ASP A 134 -2.07 32.65 8.63
C ASP A 134 -0.69 32.03 8.32
N PRO A 135 -0.50 31.32 7.20
CA PRO A 135 0.68 30.48 7.04
C PRO A 135 1.94 31.20 6.52
N ASN A 136 1.85 32.39 5.89
CA ASN A 136 3.06 33.05 5.35
C ASN A 136 2.84 34.51 4.85
N PRO A 137 3.52 35.54 5.40
CA PRO A 137 3.43 36.94 4.94
C PRO A 137 4.11 37.23 3.58
N ASP A 138 4.87 36.29 3.01
CA ASP A 138 5.67 36.52 1.79
C ASP A 138 5.06 35.96 0.48
N ALA A 139 3.72 35.86 0.40
CA ALA A 139 2.97 35.36 -0.76
C ALA A 139 3.14 36.14 -2.09
N LYS A 140 4.10 37.08 -2.19
CA LYS A 140 4.42 37.81 -3.41
C LYS A 140 5.70 37.31 -4.07
N ARG A 141 5.70 36.06 -4.56
CA ARG A 141 6.57 35.63 -5.69
C ARG A 141 6.35 34.14 -5.97
N ARG A 142 5.51 33.81 -6.95
CA ARG A 142 5.93 33.29 -8.26
C ARG A 142 4.81 32.56 -9.00
N VAL A 143 4.91 32.73 -10.31
CA VAL A 143 4.05 32.34 -11.43
C VAL A 143 4.06 30.82 -11.65
N GLY A 144 2.91 30.24 -11.99
CA GLY A 144 2.76 28.80 -12.24
C GLY A 144 2.80 28.38 -13.72
N VAL A 145 2.67 27.07 -13.96
CA VAL A 145 1.68 26.39 -14.83
C VAL A 145 2.17 24.99 -15.29
N ARG A 146 1.31 24.00 -14.96
CA ARG A 146 0.88 22.73 -15.60
C ARG A 146 1.83 21.74 -16.30
N GLY A 147 1.60 20.48 -15.92
CA GLY A 147 1.69 19.25 -16.73
C GLY A 147 2.97 18.47 -16.43
N GLY A 148 2.99 17.19 -16.05
CA GLY A 148 1.99 16.13 -16.07
C GLY A 148 2.69 14.87 -16.58
N VAL A 149 3.34 14.09 -15.71
CA VAL A 149 3.90 12.78 -16.07
C VAL A 149 3.75 11.82 -14.88
N LYS A 150 3.22 10.63 -15.15
CA LYS A 150 3.03 9.53 -14.21
C LYS A 150 4.32 8.72 -14.09
N THR A 151 4.70 8.34 -12.87
CA THR A 151 5.61 7.22 -12.60
C THR A 151 5.13 6.44 -11.38
N PHE A 152 5.25 5.12 -11.49
CA PHE A 152 4.62 4.05 -10.71
C PHE A 152 5.01 4.00 -9.23
#